data_AF-A0A941DS15-F1
#
_entry.id   AF-A0A941DS15-F1
#
_cell.length_a   1.000
_cell.length_b   1.000
_cell.length_c   1.000
_cell.angle_alpha   90.00
_cell.angle_beta   90.00
_cell.angle_gamma   90.00
#
_symmetry.space_group_name_H-M   'P 1'
#
loop_
_entity.id
_entity.type
_entity.pdbx_description
1 polymer ?
#
loop_
_entity_poly.entity_id
_entity_poly.type
_entity_poly.pdbx_seq_one_letter_code
_entity_poly.pdbx_strand_id
1 'polypeptide(L)'
;NADSFVQASLPDGQGKYKGKLQFVDNVVDAASGTVKVKAVFDNKEMKLWPGAYVNLDMSVRTIKDAVVVPQDAIVVGARGKSVYVVNAESKAEV
;
A
#
# COMPACT_ATOMS: atom_id res chain seq x y z
N ASN A 1 -14.41 -4.69 5.67
CA ASN A 1 -13.13 -4.01 5.35
C ASN A 1 -13.44 -2.77 4.53
N ALA A 2 -13.73 -1.65 5.19
CA ALA A 2 -14.35 -0.47 4.56
C ALA A 2 -13.35 0.63 4.13
N ASP A 3 -12.05 0.40 4.28
CA ASP A 3 -11.00 1.43 4.12
C ASP A 3 -10.03 1.15 2.96
N SER A 4 -10.40 0.28 2.00
CA SER A 4 -9.56 -0.01 0.83
C SER A 4 -9.67 1.12 -0.20
N PHE A 5 -8.89 2.19 0.02
CA PHE A 5 -8.69 3.24 -0.96
C PHE A 5 -7.64 2.79 -1.99
N VAL A 6 -7.94 3.07 -3.25
CA VAL A 6 -6.99 2.91 -4.35
C VAL A 6 -6.55 4.29 -4.82
N GLN A 7 -5.28 4.44 -5.13
CA GLN A 7 -4.72 5.66 -5.68
C GLN A 7 -4.22 5.36 -7.09
N ALA A 8 -4.74 6.09 -8.07
CA ALA A 8 -4.25 6.06 -9.44
C ALA A 8 -3.28 7.22 -9.66
N SER A 9 -2.15 6.92 -10.28
CA SER A 9 -1.15 7.90 -10.71
C SER A 9 -0.99 7.81 -12.23
N LEU A 10 -1.09 8.96 -12.90
CA LEU A 10 -0.82 9.06 -14.35
C LEU A 10 0.67 8.87 -14.64
N PRO A 11 1.04 8.39 -15.85
CA PRO A 11 2.44 8.14 -16.22
C PRO A 11 3.35 9.38 -16.17
N ASP A 12 2.79 10.58 -16.33
CA ASP A 12 3.49 11.87 -16.24
C ASP A 12 3.83 12.28 -14.79
N GLY A 13 3.40 11.49 -13.80
CA GLY A 13 3.55 11.78 -12.37
C GLY A 13 2.65 12.92 -11.86
N GLN A 14 1.86 13.55 -12.74
CA GLN A 14 1.02 14.71 -12.45
C GLN A 14 -0.44 14.29 -12.36
N GLY A 15 -0.84 13.84 -11.17
CA GLY A 15 -2.25 13.58 -10.89
C GLY A 15 -2.40 12.31 -10.07
N LYS A 16 -2.75 12.51 -8.80
CA LYS A 16 -3.07 11.43 -7.87
C LYS A 16 -4.57 11.41 -7.66
N TYR A 17 -5.24 10.38 -8.17
CA TYR A 17 -6.69 10.23 -8.08
C TYR A 17 -7.01 9.18 -7.02
N LYS A 18 -7.72 9.60 -5.98
CA LYS A 18 -8.25 8.65 -4.99
C LYS A 18 -9.54 8.05 -5.53
N GLY A 19 -9.59 6.74 -5.55
CA GLY A 19 -10.75 5.97 -5.95
C GLY A 19 -11.17 4.98 -4.88
N LYS A 20 -12.32 4.35 -5.12
CA LYS A 20 -12.83 3.27 -4.30
C LYS A 20 -12.79 1.98 -5.10
N LEU A 21 -12.26 0.94 -4.48
CA LEU A 21 -12.35 -0.41 -5.02
C LEU A 21 -13.82 -0.84 -5.04
N GLN A 22 -14.33 -1.19 -6.22
CA GLN A 22 -15.72 -1.58 -6.41
C GLN A 22 -15.87 -3.10 -6.44
N PHE A 23 -14.92 -3.78 -7.08
CA PHE A 23 -14.98 -5.23 -7.23
C PHE A 23 -13.57 -5.82 -7.29
N VAL A 24 -13.42 -6.98 -6.67
CA VAL A 24 -12.24 -7.84 -6.79
C VAL A 24 -12.76 -9.17 -7.30
N ASP A 25 -12.26 -9.61 -8.44
CA ASP A 25 -12.57 -10.93 -8.96
C ASP A 25 -12.04 -12.00 -8.00
N ASN A 26 -12.82 -13.06 -7.79
CA ASN A 26 -12.43 -14.18 -6.94
C ASN A 26 -11.63 -15.24 -7.72
N VAL A 27 -11.48 -15.06 -9.03
CA VAL A 27 -10.69 -15.95 -9.90
C VAL A 27 -9.34 -15.31 -10.19
N VAL A 28 -8.28 -16.04 -9.85
CA VAL A 28 -6.92 -15.70 -10.28
C VAL A 28 -6.77 -16.16 -11.73
N ASP A 29 -6.30 -15.27 -12.59
CA ASP A 29 -5.90 -15.63 -13.94
C ASP A 29 -4.63 -16.48 -13.85
N ALA A 30 -4.73 -17.79 -14.09
CA ALA A 30 -3.64 -18.73 -13.89
C ALA A 30 -2.46 -18.54 -14.87
N ALA A 31 -2.69 -17.88 -16.01
CA ALA A 31 -1.64 -17.63 -17.01
C ALA A 31 -0.72 -16.48 -16.59
N SER A 32 -1.28 -15.45 -15.93
CA SER A 32 -0.55 -14.24 -15.52
C SER A 32 -0.32 -14.15 -14.00
N GLY A 33 -1.00 -14.96 -13.20
CA GLY A 33 -0.98 -14.85 -11.73
C GLY A 33 -1.67 -13.58 -11.22
N THR A 34 -2.46 -12.91 -12.05
CA THR A 34 -3.09 -11.63 -11.71
C THR A 34 -4.56 -11.81 -11.31
N VAL A 35 -5.07 -10.88 -10.50
CA VAL A 35 -6.49 -10.80 -10.15
C VAL A 35 -7.08 -9.56 -10.81
N LYS A 36 -8.22 -9.72 -11.47
CA LYS A 36 -8.94 -8.58 -12.04
C LYS A 36 -9.61 -7.78 -10.95
N VAL A 37 -9.39 -6.47 -10.96
CA VAL A 37 -10.02 -5.54 -10.02
C VAL A 37 -10.70 -4.42 -10.78
N LYS A 38 -11.83 -3.96 -10.25
CA LYS A 38 -12.54 -2.79 -10.76
C LYS A 38 -12.59 -1.74 -9.66
N ALA A 39 -12.17 -0.53 -10.02
CA ALA A 39 -12.21 0.63 -9.13
C ALA A 39 -12.91 1.80 -9.82
N VAL A 40 -13.51 2.67 -9.01
CA VAL A 40 -14.22 3.86 -9.45
C VAL A 40 -13.46 5.08 -8.94
N PHE A 41 -13.19 6.01 -9.85
CA PHE A 41 -12.48 7.26 -9.59
C PHE A 41 -13.31 8.44 -10.08
N ASP A 42 -13.31 9.53 -9.32
CA ASP A 42 -13.92 10.79 -9.76
C ASP A 42 -13.04 11.43 -10.84
N ASN A 43 -13.57 11.57 -12.06
CA ASN A 43 -12.86 12.16 -13.20
C ASN A 43 -13.41 13.55 -13.57
N LYS A 44 -13.60 14.42 -12.57
CA LYS A 44 -14.20 15.75 -12.79
C LYS A 44 -13.40 16.65 -13.74
N GLU A 45 -12.09 16.48 -13.75
CA GLU A 45 -11.16 17.24 -14.60
C GLU A 45 -10.91 16.57 -15.96
N MET A 46 -11.57 15.44 -16.26
CA MET A 46 -11.42 14.67 -17.51
C MET A 46 -9.96 14.28 -17.83
N LYS A 47 -9.12 14.12 -16.81
CA LYS A 47 -7.71 13.76 -16.94
C LYS A 47 -7.46 12.25 -17.00
N LEU A 48 -8.40 11.43 -16.52
CA LEU A 48 -8.35 9.98 -16.69
C LEU A 48 -8.96 9.63 -18.05
N TRP A 49 -8.11 9.36 -19.04
CA TRP A 49 -8.53 9.08 -20.41
C TRP A 49 -8.87 7.59 -20.60
N PRO A 50 -9.97 7.24 -21.27
CA PRO A 50 -10.28 5.85 -21.60
C PRO A 50 -9.15 5.21 -22.42
N GLY A 51 -8.72 4.01 -22.03
CA GLY A 51 -7.64 3.28 -22.70
C GLY A 51 -6.21 3.68 -22.29
N ALA A 52 -6.06 4.69 -21.43
CA ALA A 52 -4.76 5.03 -20.86
C ALA A 52 -4.33 4.00 -19.79
N TYR A 53 -3.02 3.76 -19.70
CA TYR A 53 -2.44 3.01 -18.59
C TYR A 53 -2.18 3.95 -17.41
N VAL A 54 -2.49 3.48 -16.20
CA VAL A 54 -2.23 4.19 -14.94
C VAL A 54 -1.58 3.24 -13.95
N ASN A 55 -0.72 3.78 -13.09
CA ASN A 55 -0.19 3.02 -11.96
C ASN A 55 -1.19 3.07 -10.81
N LEU A 56 -1.47 1.92 -10.22
CA LEU A 56 -2.39 1.79 -9.10
C LEU A 56 -1.64 1.39 -7.83
N ASP A 57 -1.76 2.21 -6.80
CA ASP A 57 -1.28 1.91 -5.45
C ASP A 57 -2.49 1.65 -4.55
N MET A 58 -2.47 0.53 -3.83
CA MET A 58 -3.58 0.15 -2.95
C MET A 58 -3.07 -0.27 -1.57
N SER A 59 -3.61 0.36 -0.53
CA SER A 59 -3.39 -0.10 0.84
C SER A 59 -4.34 -1.25 1.16
N VAL A 60 -3.81 -2.46 1.19
CA VAL A 60 -4.60 -3.70 1.39
C VAL A 60 -5.05 -3.86 2.84
N ARG A 61 -4.19 -3.49 3.79
CA ARG A 61 -4.45 -3.60 5.22
C ARG A 61 -3.70 -2.52 5.98
N THR A 62 -4.41 -1.82 6.85
CA THR A 62 -3.82 -0.97 7.87
C THR A 62 -4.00 -1.66 9.21
N ILE A 63 -2.91 -1.90 9.93
CA ILE A 63 -2.97 -2.42 11.29
C ILE A 63 -3.13 -1.21 12.21
N LYS A 64 -4.33 -1.07 12.79
CA LYS A 64 -4.59 0.00 13.77
C LYS A 64 -3.79 -0.28 15.04
N ASP A 65 -3.31 0.78 15.68
CA ASP A 65 -2.59 0.73 16.95
C ASP A 65 -1.29 -0.09 16.94
N ALA A 66 -0.66 -0.20 15.76
CA ALA A 66 0.65 -0.83 15.61
C ALA A 66 1.79 0.13 16.02
N VAL A 67 2.80 -0.41 16.71
CA VAL A 67 4.07 0.29 16.92
C VAL A 67 4.84 0.30 15.60
N VAL A 68 5.14 1.50 15.10
CA VAL A 68 5.91 1.69 13.86
C VAL A 68 7.36 1.98 14.21
N VAL A 69 8.27 1.17 13.68
CA VAL A 69 9.72 1.37 13.79
C VAL A 69 10.34 1.42 12.39
N PRO A 70 11.44 2.16 12.19
CA PRO A 70 12.21 2.10 10.95
C PRO A 70 12.65 0.66 10.65
N GLN A 71 12.67 0.27 9.38
CA GLN A 71 13.09 -1.08 8.98
C GLN A 71 14.53 -1.38 9.42
N ASP A 72 15.40 -0.39 9.36
CA ASP A 72 16.82 -0.52 9.73
C ASP A 72 17.03 -0.70 11.24
N ALA A 73 16.01 -0.40 12.07
CA ALA A 73 16.06 -0.63 13.52
C ALA A 73 15.79 -2.10 13.88
N ILE A 74 15.31 -2.92 12.93
CA ILE A 74 14.98 -4.33 13.16
C ILE A 74 16.24 -5.18 13.01
N VAL A 75 16.65 -5.82 14.09
CA VAL A 75 17.74 -6.79 14.10
C VAL A 75 17.16 -8.20 14.01
N VAL A 76 17.57 -8.94 12.98
CA VAL A 76 17.14 -10.32 12.75
C VAL A 76 18.23 -11.27 13.25
N GLY A 77 17.94 -12.01 14.32
CA GLY A 77 18.86 -12.99 14.91
C GLY A 77 18.25 -14.38 14.97
N ALA A 78 19.04 -15.36 15.48
CA ALA A 78 18.61 -16.75 15.60
C ALA A 78 17.36 -16.96 16.49
N ARG A 79 17.03 -15.99 17.35
CA ARG A 79 15.86 -16.01 18.25
C ARG A 79 14.65 -15.24 17.71
N GLY A 80 14.75 -14.62 16.53
CA GLY A 80 13.69 -13.81 15.93
C GLY A 80 14.10 -12.36 15.67
N LYS A 81 13.09 -11.51 15.48
CA LYS A 81 13.26 -10.06 15.23
C LYS A 81 13.23 -9.30 16.55
N SER A 82 14.18 -8.39 16.75
CA SER A 82 14.28 -7.52 17.94
C SER A 82 14.64 -6.09 17.53
N VAL A 83 14.42 -5.13 18.42
CA VAL A 83 14.84 -3.73 18.24
C VAL A 83 15.62 -3.29 19.47
N TYR A 84 16.49 -2.31 19.32
CA TYR A 84 17.20 -1.71 20.46
C TYR A 84 16.51 -0.40 20.86
N VAL A 85 16.29 -0.21 22.15
CA VAL A 85 15.76 1.02 22.75
C VAL A 85 16.91 1.77 23.43
N VAL A 86 16.96 3.09 23.25
CA VAL A 86 17.94 3.94 23.93
C VAL A 86 17.33 4.45 25.22
N ASN A 87 17.99 4.16 26.35
CA ASN A 87 17.56 4.61 27.67
C ASN A 87 17.98 6.08 27.95
N ALA A 88 17.57 6.64 29.08
CA ALA A 88 17.85 8.03 29.47
C ALA A 88 19.36 8.34 29.64
N GLU A 89 20.21 7.31 29.75
CA GLU A 89 21.67 7.42 29.86
C GLU A 89 22.36 7.31 28.49
N SER A 90 21.62 7.37 27.38
CA SER A 90 22.13 7.15 26.02
C SER A 90 22.76 5.76 25.81
N LYS A 91 22.27 4.72 26.51
CA LYS A 91 22.71 3.33 26.32
C LYS A 91 21.64 2.53 25.56
N ALA A 92 22.09 1.62 24.71
CA ALA A 92 21.22 0.73 23.95
C ALA A 92 20.90 -0.55 24.74
N GLU A 93 19.62 -0.89 24.84
CA GLU A 93 19.08 -2.09 25.48
C GLU A 93 18.13 -2.82 24.51
N VAL A 94 17.95 -4.14 24.66
CA VAL A 94 17.07 -4.98 23.81
C VAL A 94 15.75 -5.24 24.51
#